data_AF-A0A1N7ISM2-F1
#
_entry.id   AF-A0A1N7ISM2-F1
#
_cell.length_a   1.000
_cell.length_b   1.000
_cell.length_c   1.000
_cell.angle_alpha   90.00
_cell.angle_beta   90.00
_cell.angle_gamma   90.00
#
_symmetry.space_group_name_H-M   'P 1'
#
loop_
_entity.id
_entity.type
_entity.pdbx_description
1 polymer ?
#
loop_
_entity_poly.entity_id
_entity_poly.type
_entity_poly.pdbx_seq_one_letter_code
_entity_poly.pdbx_strand_id
1 'polypeptide(L)'
;MKKLSNKRVFCFLIFIFLFSNCSKYDKDQISNIQKLSSTNKKYDVYLYTIDSGMAFGSSVNALQIVKYKEKPDFYNSDFFRVPNSRPFQIKWDNGNLTIKTISDLDRSLQKQPIRTEIQNYKGINIKNLVYTLNSTLALSEFRFIDFYEKNGNLIFKKENDSLIFNEANSQLSIDSSCIEINYFKQNNEGLEFEAYKLIPEKKIDLKKIEKYQPLKGIEK
;
A
#
# COMPACT_ATOMS: atom_id res chain seq x y z
N MET A 1 51.25 28.48 -3.18
CA MET A 1 49.89 28.03 -3.59
C MET A 1 50.03 26.95 -4.64
N LYS A 2 49.68 25.68 -4.33
CA LYS A 2 49.77 24.57 -5.29
C LYS A 2 48.59 24.65 -6.27
N LYS A 3 48.86 24.78 -7.58
CA LYS A 3 47.85 24.70 -8.63
C LYS A 3 47.21 23.31 -8.60
N LEU A 4 45.96 23.22 -8.15
CA LEU A 4 45.14 22.03 -8.33
C LEU A 4 45.04 21.74 -9.83
N SER A 5 45.53 20.58 -10.25
CA SER A 5 45.48 20.13 -11.64
C SER A 5 44.03 20.14 -12.14
N ASN A 6 43.78 20.80 -13.27
CA ASN A 6 42.45 20.89 -13.92
C ASN A 6 41.82 19.50 -14.14
N LYS A 7 42.61 18.43 -14.25
CA LYS A 7 42.09 17.05 -14.35
C LYS A 7 41.37 16.59 -13.08
N ARG A 8 41.84 16.98 -11.88
CA ARG A 8 41.19 16.61 -10.62
C ARG A 8 39.87 17.35 -10.43
N VAL A 9 39.82 18.62 -10.80
CA VAL A 9 38.59 19.43 -10.77
C VAL A 9 37.56 18.90 -11.78
N PHE A 10 38.00 18.52 -12.98
CA PHE A 10 37.13 17.94 -14.01
C PHE A 10 36.58 16.56 -13.62
N CYS A 11 37.39 15.66 -13.08
CA CYS A 11 36.91 14.37 -12.55
C CYS A 11 35.94 14.57 -11.37
N PHE A 12 36.19 15.55 -10.49
CA PHE A 12 35.29 15.85 -9.36
C PHE A 12 33.96 16.44 -9.86
N LEU A 13 33.97 17.28 -10.89
CA LEU A 13 32.78 17.81 -11.55
C LEU A 13 31.97 16.72 -12.26
N ILE A 14 32.63 15.75 -12.93
CA ILE A 14 31.95 14.59 -13.52
C ILE A 14 31.34 13.68 -12.44
N PHE A 15 32.05 13.46 -11.33
CA PHE A 15 31.50 12.73 -10.18
C PHE A 15 30.28 13.44 -9.62
N ILE A 16 30.34 14.76 -9.41
CA ILE A 16 29.17 15.53 -8.99
C ILE A 16 28.07 15.41 -10.04
N PHE A 17 28.32 15.52 -11.34
CA PHE A 17 27.29 15.41 -12.39
C PHE A 17 26.63 14.03 -12.47
N LEU A 18 27.40 12.95 -12.30
CA LEU A 18 26.89 11.57 -12.28
C LEU A 18 26.05 11.26 -11.03
N PHE A 19 26.34 11.92 -9.90
CA PHE A 19 25.63 11.71 -8.64
C PHE A 19 24.60 12.80 -8.30
N SER A 20 24.55 13.93 -9.02
CA SER A 20 23.64 15.06 -8.74
C SER A 20 22.33 15.03 -9.55
N ASN A 21 22.13 14.07 -10.46
CA ASN A 21 20.88 13.94 -11.22
C ASN A 21 20.20 12.57 -11.14
N CYS A 22 20.67 11.65 -10.30
CA CYS A 22 20.05 10.34 -10.14
C CYS A 22 19.01 10.35 -9.01
N SER A 23 17.75 10.64 -9.34
CA SER A 23 16.57 9.86 -8.90
C SER A 23 15.26 10.59 -9.20
N LYS A 24 14.95 10.79 -10.47
CA LYS A 24 13.55 10.84 -10.92
C LYS A 24 13.23 9.47 -11.49
N TYR A 25 12.10 8.90 -11.09
CA TYR A 25 11.61 7.65 -11.68
C TYR A 25 10.98 7.95 -13.03
N ASP A 26 11.26 7.11 -14.02
CA ASP A 26 10.63 7.23 -15.33
C ASP A 26 9.14 6.86 -15.22
N LYS A 27 8.31 7.43 -16.11
CA LYS A 27 6.85 7.32 -15.96
C LYS A 27 6.32 5.90 -16.14
N ASP A 28 7.03 5.12 -16.94
CA ASP A 28 6.78 3.72 -17.24
C ASP A 28 7.09 2.82 -16.03
N GLN A 29 7.98 3.24 -15.13
CA GLN A 29 8.32 2.51 -13.90
C GLN A 29 7.22 2.54 -12.84
N ILE A 30 6.25 3.46 -12.94
CA ILE A 30 5.23 3.63 -11.92
C ILE A 30 3.98 2.86 -12.30
N SER A 31 3.46 1.98 -11.46
CA SER A 31 2.27 1.17 -11.75
C SER A 31 1.38 0.97 -10.51
N ASN A 32 0.22 0.34 -10.69
CA ASN A 32 -0.69 -0.07 -9.62
C ASN A 32 -1.07 1.06 -8.64
N ILE A 33 -1.40 2.24 -9.19
CA ILE A 33 -1.73 3.42 -8.38
C ILE A 33 -3.08 3.21 -7.69
N GLN A 34 -3.05 3.23 -6.37
CA GLN A 34 -4.22 3.13 -5.52
C GLN A 34 -4.28 4.31 -4.55
N LYS A 35 -5.48 4.79 -4.27
CA LYS A 35 -5.73 5.92 -3.38
C LYS A 35 -6.60 5.55 -2.20
N LEU A 36 -6.14 5.94 -1.01
CA LEU A 36 -6.89 5.96 0.23
C LEU A 36 -7.24 7.41 0.59
N SER A 37 -8.52 7.76 0.55
CA SER A 37 -8.97 9.09 0.96
C SER A 37 -9.15 9.16 2.48
N SER A 38 -8.76 10.28 3.11
CA SER A 38 -9.02 10.46 4.54
C SER A 38 -10.48 10.79 4.84
N THR A 39 -11.00 10.24 5.94
CA THR A 39 -12.34 10.56 6.46
C THR A 39 -12.47 12.02 6.88
N ASN A 40 -11.39 12.66 7.36
CA ASN A 40 -11.40 14.06 7.76
C ASN A 40 -11.06 15.04 6.62
N LYS A 41 -10.82 14.52 5.39
CA LYS A 41 -10.51 15.31 4.19
C LYS A 41 -9.33 16.28 4.35
N LYS A 42 -8.34 15.96 5.20
CA LYS A 42 -7.09 16.75 5.30
C LYS A 42 -6.04 16.29 4.30
N TYR A 43 -5.89 14.97 4.16
CA TYR A 43 -4.86 14.33 3.34
C TYR A 43 -5.44 13.17 2.54
N ASP A 44 -4.77 12.86 1.44
CA ASP A 44 -4.94 11.63 0.67
C ASP A 44 -3.64 10.83 0.72
N VAL A 45 -3.74 9.50 0.76
CA VAL A 45 -2.59 8.60 0.64
C VAL A 45 -2.67 7.89 -0.69
N TYR A 46 -1.55 7.85 -1.39
CA TYR A 46 -1.38 7.09 -2.62
C TYR A 46 -0.36 5.98 -2.39
N LEU A 47 -0.75 4.76 -2.74
CA LEU A 47 0.12 3.58 -2.82
C LEU A 47 0.38 3.31 -4.31
N TYR A 48 1.63 3.06 -4.67
CA TYR A 48 1.99 2.70 -6.03
C TYR A 48 3.25 1.82 -6.03
N THR A 49 3.45 1.10 -7.13
CA THR A 49 4.62 0.28 -7.36
C THR A 49 5.61 1.06 -8.23
N ILE A 50 6.89 1.00 -7.86
CA ILE A 50 8.00 1.53 -8.64
C ILE A 50 8.86 0.34 -9.09
N ASP A 51 8.81 0.04 -10.38
CA ASP A 51 9.61 -1.00 -11.01
C ASP A 51 11.06 -0.51 -11.22
N SER A 52 12.03 -1.39 -10.98
CA SER A 52 13.44 -1.08 -11.13
C SER A 52 13.85 -1.12 -12.61
N GLY A 53 14.35 0.00 -13.13
CA GLY A 53 14.98 0.02 -14.45
C GLY A 53 16.34 -0.71 -14.51
N MET A 54 16.93 -1.09 -13.37
CA MET A 54 18.27 -1.69 -13.30
C MET A 54 18.27 -3.20 -13.00
N ALA A 55 17.18 -3.74 -12.48
CA ALA A 55 17.07 -5.16 -12.13
C ALA A 55 15.71 -5.72 -12.52
N PHE A 56 15.73 -6.56 -13.57
CA PHE A 56 14.54 -7.12 -14.20
C PHE A 56 13.64 -7.83 -13.17
N GLY A 57 12.39 -7.40 -13.07
CA GLY A 57 11.39 -7.98 -12.16
C GLY A 57 11.49 -7.53 -10.69
N SER A 58 12.38 -6.61 -10.33
CA SER A 58 12.39 -6.03 -8.98
C SER A 58 11.54 -4.76 -8.92
N SER A 59 10.77 -4.62 -7.84
CA SER A 59 9.91 -3.45 -7.62
C SER A 59 9.84 -3.06 -6.14
N VAL A 60 9.44 -1.82 -5.87
CA VAL A 60 9.28 -1.26 -4.53
C VAL A 60 7.89 -0.65 -4.40
N ASN A 61 7.21 -0.90 -3.28
CA ASN A 61 5.98 -0.20 -2.94
C ASN A 61 6.31 1.16 -2.32
N ALA A 62 5.69 2.21 -2.85
CA ALA A 62 5.87 3.59 -2.41
C ALA A 62 4.56 4.17 -1.89
N LEU A 63 4.65 4.92 -0.78
CA LEU A 63 3.52 5.63 -0.19
C LEU A 63 3.75 7.13 -0.25
N GLN A 64 2.83 7.87 -0.86
CA GLN A 64 2.88 9.32 -0.90
C GLN A 64 1.66 9.91 -0.22
N ILE A 65 1.90 10.84 0.71
CA ILE A 65 0.84 11.58 1.39
C ILE A 65 0.82 13.01 0.84
N VAL A 66 -0.35 13.44 0.36
CA VAL A 66 -0.58 14.76 -0.22
C VAL A 66 -1.82 15.39 0.40
N LYS A 67 -2.02 16.70 0.23
CA LYS A 67 -3.25 17.34 0.75
C LYS A 67 -4.46 16.76 0.04
N TYR A 68 -5.61 16.79 0.71
CA TYR A 68 -6.84 16.27 0.14
C TYR A 68 -7.16 16.91 -1.20
N LYS A 69 -7.44 16.07 -2.22
CA LYS A 69 -7.66 16.44 -3.63
C LYS A 69 -6.45 17.04 -4.36
N GLU A 70 -5.30 17.11 -3.73
CA GLU A 70 -4.06 17.46 -4.41
C GLU A 70 -3.64 16.30 -5.34
N LYS A 71 -3.10 16.66 -6.50
CA LYS A 71 -2.54 15.67 -7.42
C LYS A 71 -1.17 15.24 -6.89
N PRO A 72 -0.93 13.93 -6.71
CA PRO A 72 0.39 13.43 -6.36
C PRO A 72 1.36 13.66 -7.52
N ASP A 73 2.60 13.98 -7.17
CA ASP A 73 3.72 13.94 -8.11
C ASP A 73 4.49 12.65 -7.83
N PHE A 74 4.14 11.61 -8.58
CA PHE A 74 4.71 10.27 -8.40
C PHE A 74 6.16 10.17 -8.88
N TYR A 75 6.65 11.16 -9.65
CA TYR A 75 7.98 11.14 -10.25
C TYR A 75 9.03 11.77 -9.34
N ASN A 76 8.60 12.40 -8.24
CA ASN A 76 9.52 12.88 -7.24
C ASN A 76 9.97 11.76 -6.31
N SER A 77 11.14 11.94 -5.71
CA SER A 77 11.69 11.02 -4.71
C SER A 77 11.10 11.21 -3.30
N ASP A 78 10.10 12.09 -3.15
CA ASP A 78 9.48 12.43 -1.87
C ASP A 78 8.27 11.54 -1.60
N PHE A 79 8.57 10.30 -1.25
CA PHE A 79 7.62 9.30 -0.78
C PHE A 79 8.16 8.58 0.45
N PHE A 80 7.23 8.18 1.31
CA PHE A 80 7.50 7.29 2.41
C PHE A 80 7.83 5.90 1.86
N ARG A 81 9.09 5.52 1.98
CA ARG A 81 9.53 4.14 1.72
C ARG A 81 9.29 3.32 2.96
N VAL A 82 8.67 2.16 2.80
CA VAL A 82 8.67 1.14 3.84
C VAL A 82 9.76 0.13 3.47
N PRO A 83 10.98 0.21 4.04
CA PRO A 83 12.11 -0.58 3.55
C PRO A 83 11.84 -2.08 3.71
N ASN A 84 12.09 -2.86 2.65
CA ASN A 84 12.00 -4.33 2.65
C ASN A 84 10.68 -4.87 3.20
N SER A 85 9.58 -4.21 2.83
CA SER A 85 8.28 -4.62 3.33
C SER A 85 7.14 -4.31 2.36
N ARG A 86 6.20 -5.26 2.25
CA ARG A 86 5.02 -5.18 1.39
C ARG A 86 3.81 -4.71 2.21
N PRO A 87 3.27 -3.50 1.98
CA PRO A 87 2.05 -3.05 2.64
C PRO A 87 0.86 -3.95 2.26
N PHE A 88 0.08 -4.33 3.26
CA PHE A 88 -1.13 -5.14 3.06
C PHE A 88 -2.38 -4.54 3.72
N GLN A 89 -2.22 -3.59 4.64
CA GLN A 89 -3.31 -2.79 5.17
C GLN A 89 -2.84 -1.36 5.43
N ILE A 90 -3.63 -0.38 5.01
CA ILE A 90 -3.37 1.05 5.23
C ILE A 90 -4.68 1.67 5.70
N LYS A 91 -4.71 2.24 6.90
CA LYS A 91 -5.91 2.84 7.49
C LYS A 91 -5.60 4.16 8.19
N TRP A 92 -6.55 5.09 8.15
CA TRP A 92 -6.51 6.27 9.00
C TRP A 92 -7.05 5.93 10.39
N ASP A 93 -6.29 6.27 11.42
CA ASP A 93 -6.68 6.16 12.82
C ASP A 93 -6.55 7.54 13.50
N ASN A 94 -7.68 8.20 13.76
CA ASN A 94 -7.74 9.47 14.48
C ASN A 94 -6.81 10.57 13.91
N GLY A 95 -6.66 10.63 12.58
CA GLY A 95 -5.80 11.60 11.90
C GLY A 95 -4.33 11.17 11.76
N ASN A 96 -3.97 10.01 12.29
CA ASN A 96 -2.68 9.34 12.06
C ASN A 96 -2.85 8.20 11.05
N LEU A 97 -1.74 7.74 10.47
CA LEU A 97 -1.75 6.64 9.51
C LEU A 97 -1.22 5.37 10.20
N THR A 98 -1.99 4.29 10.17
CA THR A 98 -1.50 2.96 10.54
C THR A 98 -1.29 2.15 9.27
N ILE A 99 -0.08 1.64 9.10
CA ILE A 99 0.30 0.76 8.01
C ILE A 99 0.64 -0.60 8.62
N LYS A 100 0.19 -1.68 7.99
CA LYS A 100 0.71 -3.02 8.27
C LYS A 100 1.47 -3.53 7.05
N THR A 101 2.67 -4.04 7.28
CA THR A 101 3.55 -4.55 6.23
C THR A 101 4.08 -5.94 6.53
N ILE A 102 4.33 -6.73 5.48
CA ILE A 102 5.05 -8.00 5.56
C ILE A 102 6.54 -7.71 5.39
N SER A 103 7.38 -8.22 6.28
CA SER A 103 8.84 -8.20 6.15
C SER A 103 9.30 -9.33 5.23
N ASP A 104 10.26 -9.03 4.36
CA ASP A 104 10.93 -10.02 3.50
C ASP A 104 11.94 -10.90 4.28
N LEU A 105 12.21 -10.56 5.54
CA LEU A 105 13.03 -11.37 6.45
C LEU A 105 12.21 -12.52 7.04
N ASP A 106 12.71 -13.76 6.90
CA ASP A 106 12.14 -14.93 7.55
C ASP A 106 12.40 -14.89 9.06
N ARG A 107 11.33 -14.66 9.83
CA ARG A 107 11.33 -14.65 11.31
C ARG A 107 10.08 -15.33 11.87
N SER A 108 9.65 -16.42 11.22
CA SER A 108 8.42 -17.21 11.46
C SER A 108 8.15 -17.67 12.91
N LEU A 109 9.04 -17.39 13.87
CA LEU A 109 8.92 -17.84 15.27
C LEU A 109 8.87 -16.69 16.31
N GLN A 110 8.74 -15.45 15.88
CA GLN A 110 8.64 -14.29 16.79
C GLN A 110 7.19 -13.86 17.04
N LYS A 111 6.92 -13.29 18.22
CA LYS A 111 5.64 -12.65 18.54
C LYS A 111 5.32 -11.59 17.48
N GLN A 112 4.14 -11.70 16.89
CA GLN A 112 3.66 -10.79 15.84
C GLN A 112 2.90 -9.59 16.45
N PRO A 113 3.07 -8.36 15.93
CA PRO A 113 4.04 -7.95 14.91
C PRO A 113 5.49 -8.05 15.42
N ILE A 114 6.42 -8.43 14.54
CA ILE A 114 7.85 -8.59 14.87
C ILE A 114 8.55 -7.26 15.16
N ARG A 115 8.01 -6.15 14.65
CA ARG A 115 8.51 -4.79 14.87
C ARG A 115 7.38 -3.79 14.73
N THR A 116 7.43 -2.73 15.54
CA THR A 116 6.59 -1.54 15.36
C THR A 116 7.52 -0.35 15.15
N GLU A 117 7.28 0.43 14.11
CA GLU A 117 8.02 1.65 13.81
C GLU A 117 7.06 2.84 13.86
N ILE A 118 7.55 3.95 14.38
CA ILE A 118 6.78 5.19 14.48
C ILE A 118 7.62 6.29 13.85
N GLN A 119 7.07 6.97 12.85
CA GLN A 119 7.77 8.01 12.11
C GLN A 119 6.84 9.21 11.91
N ASN A 120 7.39 10.42 11.95
CA ASN A 120 6.66 11.62 11.52
C ASN A 120 7.03 11.93 10.07
N TYR A 121 6.02 12.06 9.21
CA TYR A 121 6.21 12.44 7.82
C TYR A 121 5.19 13.52 7.46
N LYS A 122 5.69 14.71 7.05
CA LYS A 122 4.86 15.88 6.74
C LYS A 122 3.85 16.26 7.85
N GLY A 123 4.27 16.09 9.12
CA GLY A 123 3.42 16.39 10.28
C GLY A 123 2.40 15.29 10.62
N ILE A 124 2.41 14.17 9.91
CA ILE A 124 1.53 13.02 10.16
C ILE A 124 2.34 11.95 10.87
N ASN A 125 1.80 11.42 11.97
CA ASN A 125 2.39 10.28 12.65
C ASN A 125 1.98 8.99 11.90
N ILE A 126 2.98 8.25 11.45
CA ILE A 126 2.84 6.98 10.76
C ILE A 126 3.31 5.87 11.70
N LYS A 127 2.39 4.96 12.05
CA LYS A 127 2.68 3.75 12.80
C LYS A 127 2.72 2.57 11.82
N ASN A 128 3.90 2.01 11.62
CA ASN A 128 4.10 0.83 10.80
C ASN A 128 4.23 -0.42 11.68
N LEU A 129 3.33 -1.38 11.49
CA LEU A 129 3.34 -2.69 12.14
C LEU A 129 3.89 -3.73 11.16
N VAL A 130 5.06 -4.30 11.48
CA VAL A 130 5.78 -5.23 10.62
C VAL A 130 5.52 -6.66 11.07
N TYR A 131 5.08 -7.50 10.14
CA TYR A 131 4.73 -8.90 10.36
C TYR A 131 5.57 -9.83 9.49
N THR A 132 5.58 -11.13 9.81
CA THR A 132 6.08 -12.17 8.90
C THR A 132 4.93 -12.86 8.17
N LEU A 133 5.22 -13.37 6.98
CA LEU A 133 4.30 -14.20 6.22
C LEU A 133 4.43 -15.66 6.68
N ASN A 134 3.31 -16.34 6.94
CA ASN A 134 3.27 -17.78 7.15
C ASN A 134 2.80 -18.48 5.88
N SER A 135 1.62 -18.12 5.40
CA SER A 135 1.02 -18.74 4.22
C SER A 135 0.24 -17.73 3.39
N THR A 136 0.06 -18.06 2.11
CA THR A 136 -0.82 -17.34 1.20
C THR A 136 -1.64 -18.37 0.46
N LEU A 137 -2.96 -18.21 0.50
CA LEU A 137 -3.90 -19.01 -0.27
C LEU A 137 -4.24 -18.31 -1.59
N ALA A 138 -4.65 -19.12 -2.57
CA ALA A 138 -4.96 -18.65 -3.91
C ALA A 138 -6.13 -17.66 -3.93
N LEU A 139 -6.12 -16.78 -4.93
CA LEU A 139 -7.20 -15.84 -5.21
C LEU A 139 -8.51 -16.60 -5.46
N SER A 140 -9.54 -16.29 -4.69
CA SER A 140 -10.88 -16.86 -4.85
C SER A 140 -11.83 -15.83 -5.44
N GLU A 141 -12.64 -16.22 -6.42
CA GLU A 141 -13.70 -15.36 -6.95
C GLU A 141 -15.04 -15.66 -6.29
N PHE A 142 -15.81 -14.62 -5.98
CA PHE A 142 -17.16 -14.77 -5.43
C PHE A 142 -18.12 -13.75 -6.01
N ARG A 143 -19.24 -14.24 -6.52
CA ARG A 143 -20.32 -13.39 -7.03
C ARG A 143 -21.34 -13.11 -5.94
N PHE A 144 -21.79 -11.88 -5.82
CA PHE A 144 -22.74 -11.48 -4.79
C PHE A 144 -23.86 -10.58 -5.36
N ILE A 145 -25.04 -10.69 -4.76
CA ILE A 145 -26.23 -9.92 -5.10
C ILE A 145 -26.49 -8.77 -4.12
N ASP A 146 -25.95 -8.86 -2.90
CA ASP A 146 -26.15 -7.87 -1.85
C ASP A 146 -24.95 -7.75 -0.90
N PHE A 147 -24.82 -6.58 -0.28
CA PHE A 147 -23.76 -6.24 0.67
C PHE A 147 -24.35 -5.51 1.88
N TYR A 148 -24.02 -5.99 3.08
CA TYR A 148 -24.42 -5.34 4.33
C TYR A 148 -23.44 -5.60 5.47
N GLU A 149 -23.54 -4.79 6.52
CA GLU A 149 -22.77 -4.97 7.75
C GLU A 149 -23.64 -5.60 8.84
N LYS A 150 -23.07 -6.53 9.60
CA LYS A 150 -23.69 -7.08 10.80
C LYS A 150 -22.63 -7.40 11.84
N ASN A 151 -22.76 -6.81 13.03
CA ASN A 151 -21.88 -7.07 14.18
C ASN A 151 -20.38 -6.87 13.86
N GLY A 152 -20.02 -5.81 13.14
CA GLY A 152 -18.63 -5.52 12.74
C GLY A 152 -18.07 -6.42 11.61
N ASN A 153 -18.90 -7.27 11.02
CA ASN A 153 -18.56 -8.06 9.85
C ASN A 153 -19.19 -7.49 8.58
N LEU A 154 -18.44 -7.58 7.49
CA LEU A 154 -18.84 -7.28 6.12
C LEU A 154 -19.37 -8.57 5.50
N ILE A 155 -20.62 -8.55 5.06
CA ILE A 155 -21.29 -9.73 4.51
C ILE A 155 -21.61 -9.48 3.04
N PHE A 156 -21.09 -10.36 2.19
CA PHE A 156 -21.36 -10.40 0.75
C PHE A 156 -22.22 -11.62 0.48
N LYS A 157 -23.49 -11.37 0.12
CA LYS A 157 -24.50 -12.41 0.03
C LYS A 157 -24.73 -12.83 -1.42
N LYS A 158 -24.79 -14.14 -1.64
CA LYS A 158 -25.37 -14.81 -2.82
C LYS A 158 -26.69 -15.49 -2.41
N GLU A 159 -27.43 -16.05 -3.35
CA GLU A 159 -28.76 -16.67 -3.09
C GLU A 159 -28.73 -17.69 -1.93
N ASN A 160 -27.77 -18.62 -1.95
CA ASN A 160 -27.66 -19.71 -0.99
C ASN A 160 -26.31 -19.74 -0.23
N ASP A 161 -25.53 -18.66 -0.32
CA ASP A 161 -24.18 -18.61 0.26
C ASP A 161 -23.80 -17.18 0.66
N SER A 162 -22.80 -17.02 1.53
CA SER A 162 -22.29 -15.72 1.92
C SER A 162 -20.81 -15.77 2.31
N LEU A 163 -20.05 -14.78 1.86
CA LEU A 163 -18.72 -14.50 2.40
C LEU A 163 -18.81 -13.47 3.51
N ILE A 164 -18.08 -13.71 4.59
CA ILE A 164 -18.09 -12.90 5.80
C ILE A 164 -16.65 -12.50 6.13
N PHE A 165 -16.41 -11.19 6.22
CA PHE A 165 -15.09 -10.65 6.53
C PHE A 165 -15.16 -9.74 7.75
N ASN A 166 -14.21 -9.90 8.67
CA ASN A 166 -14.01 -8.94 9.75
C ASN A 166 -13.21 -7.73 9.22
N GLU A 167 -13.72 -6.52 9.44
CA GLU A 167 -13.10 -5.28 8.93
C GLU A 167 -11.69 -5.03 9.52
N ALA A 168 -11.44 -5.44 10.76
CA ALA A 168 -10.13 -5.27 11.41
C ALA A 168 -9.03 -6.11 10.71
N ASN A 169 -9.45 -7.22 10.10
CA ASN A 169 -8.61 -8.25 9.49
C ASN A 169 -8.68 -8.23 7.96
N SER A 170 -9.14 -7.12 7.38
CA SER A 170 -9.25 -6.99 5.93
C SER A 170 -8.75 -5.62 5.44
N GLN A 171 -8.26 -5.62 4.21
CA GLN A 171 -8.07 -4.43 3.40
C GLN A 171 -8.99 -4.55 2.18
N LEU A 172 -9.89 -3.58 2.03
CA LEU A 172 -10.74 -3.48 0.87
C LEU A 172 -10.04 -2.64 -0.19
N SER A 173 -10.14 -3.08 -1.43
CA SER A 173 -9.80 -2.30 -2.61
C SER A 173 -10.98 -2.27 -3.57
N ILE A 174 -11.20 -1.15 -4.24
CA ILE A 174 -12.26 -1.01 -5.25
C ILE A 174 -11.58 -0.77 -6.59
N ASP A 175 -11.96 -1.60 -7.55
CA ASP A 175 -11.68 -1.41 -8.97
C ASP A 175 -12.97 -1.03 -9.72
N SER A 176 -12.85 -0.70 -11.00
CA SER A 176 -13.94 -0.31 -11.90
C SER A 176 -15.12 -1.28 -11.92
N SER A 177 -14.87 -2.59 -11.76
CA SER A 177 -15.90 -3.63 -11.88
C SER A 177 -16.01 -4.60 -10.71
N CYS A 178 -15.13 -4.51 -9.71
CA CYS A 178 -15.11 -5.46 -8.59
C CYS A 178 -14.58 -4.84 -7.29
N ILE A 179 -14.82 -5.55 -6.19
CA ILE A 179 -14.20 -5.27 -4.89
C ILE A 179 -13.18 -6.38 -4.64
N GLU A 180 -11.94 -6.01 -4.35
CA GLU A 180 -10.94 -6.95 -3.88
C GLU A 180 -10.86 -6.87 -2.36
N ILE A 181 -10.80 -8.03 -1.70
CA ILE A 181 -10.56 -8.13 -0.27
C ILE A 181 -9.32 -8.96 -0.04
N ASN A 182 -8.30 -8.31 0.51
CA ASN A 182 -7.20 -9.03 1.13
C ASN A 182 -7.57 -9.26 2.59
N TYR A 183 -7.94 -10.50 2.90
CA TYR A 183 -8.20 -10.96 4.25
C TYR A 183 -6.91 -11.55 4.84
N PHE A 184 -6.68 -11.29 6.11
CA PHE A 184 -5.50 -11.79 6.79
C PHE A 184 -5.82 -12.20 8.21
N LYS A 185 -5.22 -13.30 8.65
CA LYS A 185 -5.34 -13.81 10.01
C LYS A 185 -3.95 -13.90 10.62
N GLN A 186 -3.81 -13.39 11.84
CA GLN A 186 -2.60 -13.57 12.63
C GLN A 186 -2.69 -14.89 13.39
N ASN A 187 -1.66 -15.72 13.25
CA ASN A 187 -1.45 -16.92 14.06
C ASN A 187 -0.08 -16.82 14.78
N ASN A 188 0.36 -17.90 15.44
CA ASN A 188 1.65 -17.91 16.15
C ASN A 188 2.87 -17.95 15.22
N GLU A 189 2.69 -18.35 13.96
CA GLU A 189 3.73 -18.56 12.95
C GLU A 189 3.88 -17.35 12.00
N GLY A 190 2.89 -16.45 11.98
CA GLY A 190 2.86 -15.26 11.13
C GLY A 190 1.46 -14.88 10.69
N LEU A 191 1.39 -14.28 9.51
CA LEU A 191 0.14 -13.97 8.83
C LEU A 191 -0.21 -15.04 7.80
N GLU A 192 -1.47 -15.46 7.82
CA GLU A 192 -2.11 -16.21 6.74
C GLU A 192 -2.92 -15.23 5.90
N PHE A 193 -2.74 -15.26 4.58
CA PHE A 193 -3.43 -14.38 3.64
C PHE A 193 -4.38 -15.13 2.72
N GLU A 194 -5.52 -14.50 2.47
CA GLU A 194 -6.47 -14.91 1.46
C GLU A 194 -6.91 -13.67 0.66
N ALA A 195 -6.88 -13.79 -0.67
CA ALA A 195 -7.37 -12.74 -1.55
C ALA A 195 -8.71 -13.18 -2.16
N TYR A 196 -9.66 -12.26 -2.18
CA TYR A 196 -10.97 -12.47 -2.76
C TYR A 196 -11.28 -11.41 -3.79
N LYS A 197 -11.76 -11.83 -4.96
CA LYS A 197 -12.32 -10.96 -5.98
C LYS A 197 -13.84 -11.07 -5.94
N LEU A 198 -14.49 -10.04 -5.43
CA LEU A 198 -15.92 -9.98 -5.24
C LEU A 198 -16.58 -9.27 -6.41
N ILE A 199 -17.37 -10.02 -7.18
CA ILE A 199 -18.00 -9.56 -8.41
C ILE A 199 -19.48 -9.28 -8.14
N PRO A 200 -19.93 -8.02 -8.20
CA PRO A 200 -21.34 -7.70 -8.01
C PRO A 200 -22.17 -8.17 -9.21
N GLU A 201 -23.26 -8.90 -8.97
CA GLU A 201 -24.21 -9.30 -10.02
C GLU A 201 -25.18 -8.16 -10.39
N LYS A 202 -25.29 -7.17 -9.52
CA LYS A 202 -26.13 -5.97 -9.68
C LYS A 202 -25.32 -4.73 -9.32
N LYS A 203 -25.74 -3.57 -9.81
CA LYS A 203 -25.08 -2.31 -9.46
C LYS A 203 -25.10 -2.11 -7.94
N ILE A 204 -23.92 -1.94 -7.36
CA ILE A 204 -23.74 -1.69 -5.92
C ILE A 204 -23.61 -0.19 -5.64
N ASP A 205 -24.14 0.24 -4.49
CA ASP A 205 -23.90 1.59 -3.99
C ASP A 205 -22.55 1.65 -3.29
N LEU A 206 -21.51 2.06 -4.03
CA LEU A 206 -20.15 2.20 -3.50
C LEU A 206 -20.06 3.15 -2.31
N LYS A 207 -21.02 4.08 -2.11
CA LYS A 207 -21.05 4.96 -0.94
C LYS A 207 -21.17 4.19 0.37
N LYS A 208 -21.84 3.04 0.36
CA LYS A 208 -21.94 2.16 1.55
C LYS A 208 -20.59 1.60 1.98
N ILE A 209 -19.62 1.55 1.08
CA ILE A 209 -18.28 0.98 1.32
C ILE A 209 -17.27 2.07 1.69
N GLU A 210 -17.55 3.35 1.39
CA GLU A 210 -16.60 4.46 1.64
C GLU A 210 -16.17 4.59 3.10
N LYS A 211 -17.03 4.23 4.04
CA LYS A 211 -16.71 4.26 5.48
C LYS A 211 -15.60 3.30 5.88
N TYR A 212 -15.37 2.24 5.11
CA TYR A 212 -14.28 1.27 5.34
C TYR A 212 -12.95 1.71 4.74
N GLN A 213 -12.90 2.93 4.18
CA GLN A 213 -11.70 3.53 3.60
C GLN A 213 -11.01 2.56 2.62
N PRO A 214 -11.68 2.15 1.53
CA PRO A 214 -11.07 1.24 0.58
C PRO A 214 -9.93 1.95 -0.19
N LEU A 215 -8.94 1.17 -0.62
CA LEU A 215 -7.97 1.59 -1.63
C LEU A 215 -8.64 1.59 -2.99
N LYS A 216 -8.84 2.76 -3.60
CA LYS A 216 -9.47 2.85 -4.92
C LYS A 216 -8.39 2.87 -6.01
N GLY A 217 -8.48 1.97 -6.97
CA GLY A 217 -7.64 2.02 -8.17
C GLY A 217 -7.84 3.33 -8.91
N ILE A 218 -6.75 3.90 -9.43
CA ILE A 218 -6.79 5.09 -10.28
C ILE A 218 -6.20 4.70 -11.63
N GLU A 219 -6.99 4.86 -12.69
CA GLU A 219 -6.52 4.73 -14.06
C GLU A 219 -5.48 5.82 -14.36
N LYS A 220 -4.40 5.43 -15.06
CA LYS A 220 -3.33 6.35 -15.48
C LYS A 220 -3.82 7.38 -16.49
#